data_AF-A0A7Z9Y5E9-F1
#
_entry.id   AF-A0A7Z9Y5E9-F1
#
_cell.length_a   1.000
_cell.length_b   1.000
_cell.length_c   1.000
_cell.angle_alpha   90.00
_cell.angle_beta   90.00
_cell.angle_gamma   90.00
#
_symmetry.space_group_name_H-M   'P 1'
#
loop_
_entity.id
_entity.type
_entity.pdbx_description
1 polymer ?
#
loop_
_entity_poly.entity_id
_entity_poly.type
_entity_poly.pdbx_seq_one_letter_code
_entity_poly.pdbx_strand_id
1 'polypeptide(L)'
;MNFDRMPRISGGRAKNIVLPVLFLLLLFSLGACGGGGDDGEAPTARTGKLDCAEECVLYGQCGTNQENKTVILGNSSQPETRNHNMTLPKDTAVTILSEQQKLVMFPETKIEAPELFYQVQTEDGATTGWVAAWCVAVNE
;
A
#
# COMPACT_ATOMS: atom_id res chain seq x y z
N MET A 1 -46.54 41.66 -20.47
CA MET A 1 -47.18 40.38 -20.86
C MET A 1 -46.46 39.33 -20.04
N ASN A 2 -46.92 38.94 -18.83
CA ASN A 2 -48.10 38.12 -18.49
C ASN A 2 -48.18 36.79 -19.26
N PHE A 3 -48.68 35.78 -18.54
CA PHE A 3 -48.85 34.35 -18.83
C PHE A 3 -47.68 33.46 -18.38
N ASP A 4 -47.86 32.37 -17.63
CA ASP A 4 -49.01 31.91 -16.85
C ASP A 4 -48.59 30.71 -16.00
N ARG A 5 -49.44 30.41 -15.02
CA ARG A 5 -49.59 29.22 -14.16
C ARG A 5 -48.93 27.91 -14.61
N MET A 6 -48.54 27.11 -13.61
CA MET A 6 -49.27 25.93 -13.09
C MET A 6 -48.40 25.17 -12.05
N PRO A 7 -48.91 24.16 -11.33
CA PRO A 7 -50.06 24.18 -10.42
C PRO A 7 -49.65 23.75 -8.99
N ARG A 8 -50.44 24.18 -8.00
CA ARG A 8 -50.46 23.60 -6.64
C ARG A 8 -51.00 22.17 -6.71
N ILE A 9 -50.27 21.21 -6.14
CA ILE A 9 -50.86 19.92 -5.75
C ILE A 9 -51.46 20.08 -4.34
N SER A 10 -52.79 20.01 -4.35
CA SER A 10 -53.70 19.97 -3.21
C SER A 10 -53.48 18.71 -2.37
N GLY A 11 -53.65 18.86 -1.06
CA GLY A 11 -53.53 17.77 -0.09
C GLY A 11 -54.61 16.69 -0.19
N GLY A 12 -54.33 15.57 0.47
CA GLY A 12 -55.25 14.48 0.72
C GLY A 12 -54.84 13.76 2.01
N ARG A 13 -55.78 13.72 2.95
CA ARG A 13 -55.62 13.31 4.36
C ARG A 13 -55.11 11.88 4.57
N ALA A 14 -54.35 11.78 5.65
CA ALA A 14 -54.05 10.56 6.39
C ALA A 14 -55.25 9.63 6.61
N LYS A 15 -55.01 8.33 6.48
CA LYS A 15 -55.70 7.28 7.25
C LYS A 15 -54.66 6.22 7.65
N ASN A 16 -54.29 6.23 8.93
CA ASN A 16 -53.60 5.15 9.61
C ASN A 16 -54.54 3.94 9.72
N ILE A 17 -54.13 2.76 9.24
CA ILE A 17 -54.56 1.42 9.71
C ILE A 17 -53.37 0.48 9.42
N VAL A 18 -52.43 0.32 10.36
CA VAL A 18 -52.33 -0.80 11.31
C VAL A 18 -52.59 -2.17 10.65
N LEU A 19 -51.52 -2.90 10.31
CA LEU A 19 -51.46 -4.34 10.62
C LEU A 19 -50.00 -4.86 10.54
N PRO A 20 -49.44 -5.40 11.62
CA PRO A 20 -48.01 -5.69 11.77
C PRO A 20 -47.68 -7.08 11.21
N VAL A 21 -47.26 -7.16 9.96
CA VAL A 21 -46.78 -8.42 9.35
C VAL A 21 -45.26 -8.44 9.17
N LEU A 22 -44.58 -7.30 9.40
CA LEU A 22 -43.15 -7.16 9.14
C LEU A 22 -42.23 -7.56 10.32
N PHE A 23 -42.78 -8.06 11.43
CA PHE A 23 -41.97 -8.45 12.59
C PHE A 23 -41.63 -9.95 12.63
N LEU A 24 -42.28 -10.80 11.84
CA LEU A 24 -42.06 -12.24 11.85
C LEU A 24 -40.91 -12.71 10.93
N LEU A 25 -40.41 -11.84 10.03
CA LEU A 25 -39.32 -12.16 9.09
C LEU A 25 -37.91 -11.91 9.66
N LEU A 26 -37.79 -11.28 10.84
CA LEU A 26 -36.51 -10.94 11.46
C LEU A 26 -35.92 -12.06 12.34
N LEU A 27 -36.66 -13.14 12.59
CA LEU A 27 -36.24 -14.21 13.51
C LEU A 27 -35.56 -15.41 12.84
N PHE A 28 -35.37 -15.40 11.51
CA PHE A 28 -34.74 -16.51 10.78
C PHE A 28 -33.26 -16.29 10.41
N SER A 29 -32.64 -15.19 10.82
CA SER A 29 -31.26 -14.84 10.40
C SER A 29 -30.16 -15.30 11.37
N LEU A 30 -30.46 -16.01 12.46
CA LEU A 30 -29.48 -16.38 13.50
C LEU A 30 -28.90 -17.80 13.34
N GLY A 31 -29.05 -18.44 12.18
CA GLY A 31 -28.67 -19.85 11.96
C GLY A 31 -27.75 -20.09 10.78
N ALA A 32 -26.49 -19.63 10.87
CA ALA A 32 -25.35 -20.18 10.13
C ALA A 32 -24.09 -19.76 10.91
N CYS A 33 -23.66 -20.52 11.93
CA CYS A 33 -22.81 -21.71 11.79
C CYS A 33 -21.88 -21.60 10.58
N GLY A 34 -20.66 -21.16 10.87
CA GLY A 34 -19.58 -21.01 9.92
C GLY A 34 -18.33 -20.56 10.64
N GLY A 35 -18.00 -21.24 11.74
CA GLY A 35 -16.65 -21.24 12.28
C GLY A 35 -15.75 -21.97 11.30
N GLY A 36 -15.49 -21.34 10.16
CA GLY A 36 -14.27 -21.58 9.39
C GLY A 36 -13.23 -20.72 10.07
N GLY A 37 -12.51 -21.31 11.03
CA GLY A 37 -11.15 -20.89 11.26
C GLY A 37 -10.46 -21.08 9.94
N ASP A 38 -10.38 -20.01 9.16
CA ASP A 38 -9.32 -19.85 8.19
C ASP A 38 -8.08 -19.92 9.08
N ASP A 39 -7.47 -21.11 9.15
CA ASP A 39 -6.04 -21.23 9.36
C ASP A 39 -5.40 -20.56 8.13
N GLY A 40 -5.61 -19.25 8.03
CA GLY A 40 -4.84 -18.36 7.21
C GLY A 40 -3.49 -18.41 7.86
N GLU A 41 -2.68 -19.35 7.39
CA GLU A 41 -1.24 -19.35 7.58
C GLU A 41 -0.82 -17.89 7.43
N ALA A 42 -0.42 -17.27 8.55
CA ALA A 42 -0.08 -15.87 8.56
C ALA A 42 0.94 -15.69 7.43
N PRO A 43 0.70 -14.78 6.46
CA PRO A 43 1.57 -14.64 5.32
C PRO A 43 3.00 -14.53 5.86
N THR A 44 3.84 -15.49 5.47
CA THR A 44 5.21 -15.54 6.00
C THR A 44 5.85 -14.21 5.67
N ALA A 45 6.25 -13.47 6.71
CA ALA A 45 6.82 -12.15 6.54
C ALA A 45 8.05 -12.29 5.64
N ARG A 46 8.03 -11.66 4.47
CA ARG A 46 9.16 -11.69 3.56
C ARG A 46 10.28 -10.86 4.17
N THR A 47 11.47 -11.44 4.22
CA THR A 47 12.66 -10.78 4.75
C THR A 47 13.74 -10.68 3.69
N GLY A 48 14.68 -9.78 3.90
CA GLY A 48 15.85 -9.67 3.04
C GLY A 48 16.97 -8.93 3.73
N LYS A 49 18.02 -8.68 2.97
CA LYS A 49 19.16 -7.89 3.40
C LYS A 49 19.46 -6.81 2.38
N LEU A 50 19.72 -5.61 2.85
CA LEU A 50 20.12 -4.49 2.02
C LEU A 50 21.50 -4.74 1.41
N ASP A 51 21.60 -4.67 0.08
CA ASP A 51 22.85 -4.91 -0.63
C ASP A 51 23.07 -3.92 -1.80
N CYS A 52 24.33 -3.60 -2.03
CA CYS A 52 24.78 -2.85 -3.19
C CYS A 52 25.15 -3.81 -4.32
N ALA A 53 24.15 -4.56 -4.79
CA ALA A 53 24.27 -5.35 -6.01
C ALA A 53 24.58 -4.44 -7.21
N GLU A 54 25.05 -5.04 -8.32
CA GLU A 54 25.50 -4.31 -9.50
C GLU A 54 24.45 -3.30 -10.01
N GLU A 55 23.19 -3.71 -10.09
CA GLU A 55 22.08 -2.84 -10.52
C GLU A 55 21.79 -1.70 -9.53
N CYS A 56 21.85 -1.97 -8.23
CA CYS A 56 21.69 -0.96 -7.20
C CYS A 56 22.77 0.13 -7.32
N VAL A 57 24.01 -0.25 -7.63
CA VAL A 57 25.12 0.69 -7.89
C VAL A 57 24.93 1.39 -9.23
N LEU A 58 24.64 0.65 -10.30
CA LEU A 58 24.47 1.15 -11.66
C LEU A 58 23.42 2.26 -11.74
N TYR A 59 22.31 2.09 -11.01
CA TYR A 59 21.23 3.07 -10.98
C TYR A 59 21.37 4.11 -9.85
N GLY A 60 22.53 4.21 -9.23
CA GLY A 60 22.84 5.26 -8.24
C GLY A 60 22.01 5.15 -6.96
N GLN A 61 21.63 3.95 -6.56
CA GLN A 61 20.88 3.67 -5.33
C GLN A 61 21.81 3.25 -4.16
N CYS A 62 23.12 3.27 -4.39
CA CYS A 62 24.16 3.06 -3.39
C CYS A 62 25.12 4.23 -3.32
N GLY A 63 25.58 4.53 -2.10
CA GLY A 63 26.58 5.56 -1.87
C GLY A 63 27.33 5.35 -0.56
N THR A 64 28.02 6.40 -0.11
CA THR A 64 28.72 6.44 1.17
C THR A 64 28.24 7.63 2.00
N ASN A 65 28.05 7.42 3.31
CA ASN A 65 27.72 8.50 4.23
C ASN A 65 28.98 9.29 4.69
N GLN A 66 28.80 10.26 5.60
CA GLN A 66 29.90 11.08 6.13
C GLN A 66 30.94 10.29 6.95
N GLU A 67 30.60 9.07 7.37
CA GLU A 67 31.48 8.15 8.09
C GLU A 67 32.18 7.15 7.15
N ASN A 68 32.11 7.35 5.83
CA ASN A 68 32.59 6.43 4.79
C ASN A 68 31.98 5.02 4.87
N LYS A 69 30.79 4.87 5.45
CA LYS A 69 30.05 3.61 5.45
C LYS A 69 29.17 3.53 4.21
N THR A 70 29.13 2.36 3.59
CA THR A 70 28.25 2.08 2.46
C THR A 70 26.79 2.09 2.90
N VAL A 71 25.96 2.79 2.14
CA VAL A 71 24.52 2.96 2.42
C VAL A 71 23.70 2.75 1.16
N ILE A 72 22.48 2.26 1.35
CA ILE A 72 21.42 2.27 0.36
C ILE A 72 20.68 3.60 0.48
N LEU A 73 20.44 4.24 -0.65
CA LEU A 73 19.65 5.45 -0.74
C LEU A 73 18.18 5.08 -0.95
N GLY A 74 17.31 5.69 -0.17
CA GLY A 74 15.88 5.44 -0.25
C GLY A 74 15.06 6.68 0.05
N ASN A 75 13.74 6.49 0.04
CA ASN A 75 12.78 7.54 0.33
C ASN A 75 11.78 7.09 1.39
N SER A 76 11.59 7.89 2.44
CA SER A 76 10.71 7.54 3.56
C SER A 76 9.23 7.41 3.20
N SER A 77 8.80 8.04 2.10
CA SER A 77 7.39 8.32 1.85
C SER A 77 6.84 7.63 0.61
N GLN A 78 7.65 7.46 -0.44
CA GLN A 78 7.19 6.87 -1.70
C GLN A 78 8.31 6.22 -2.51
N PRO A 79 8.01 5.29 -3.44
CA PRO A 79 8.99 4.67 -4.33
C PRO A 79 9.69 5.71 -5.22
N GLU A 80 11.03 5.81 -5.19
CA GLU A 80 11.81 6.75 -6.01
C GLU A 80 13.26 6.32 -6.27
N THR A 81 13.84 6.83 -7.36
CA THR A 81 15.26 6.65 -7.70
C THR A 81 16.10 7.93 -7.61
N ARG A 82 15.51 9.10 -7.34
CA ARG A 82 16.21 10.41 -7.43
C ARG A 82 16.08 11.32 -6.21
N ASN A 83 14.90 11.46 -5.57
CA ASN A 83 14.75 12.34 -4.42
C ASN A 83 14.88 11.55 -3.11
N HIS A 84 16.07 11.03 -2.88
CA HIS A 84 16.39 10.29 -1.66
C HIS A 84 16.43 11.22 -0.47
N ASN A 85 15.71 10.84 0.59
CA ASN A 85 15.67 11.58 1.85
C ASN A 85 15.99 10.68 3.06
N MET A 86 16.43 9.46 2.80
CA MET A 86 16.75 8.45 3.79
C MET A 86 17.97 7.66 3.32
N THR A 87 18.80 7.24 4.27
CA THR A 87 19.90 6.31 4.03
C THR A 87 19.78 5.14 4.98
N LEU A 88 19.93 3.94 4.48
CA LEU A 88 19.95 2.71 5.26
C LEU A 88 21.33 2.05 5.15
N PRO A 89 21.95 1.58 6.23
CA PRO A 89 23.25 0.91 6.14
C PRO A 89 23.16 -0.33 5.24
N LYS A 90 24.23 -0.59 4.47
CA LYS A 90 24.38 -1.88 3.80
C LYS A 90 24.41 -3.01 4.83
N ASP A 91 24.01 -4.21 4.43
CA ASP A 91 23.94 -5.43 5.23
C ASP A 91 22.91 -5.39 6.37
N THR A 92 22.08 -4.35 6.45
CA THR A 92 20.95 -4.31 7.37
C THR A 92 19.88 -5.32 6.94
N ALA A 93 19.49 -6.18 7.90
CA ALA A 93 18.35 -7.07 7.76
C ALA A 93 17.05 -6.26 7.79
N VAL A 94 16.12 -6.62 6.91
CA VAL A 94 14.85 -5.91 6.73
C VAL A 94 13.69 -6.87 6.58
N THR A 95 12.52 -6.43 7.03
CA THR A 95 11.22 -7.01 6.71
C THR A 95 10.60 -6.22 5.57
N ILE A 96 10.09 -6.90 4.55
CA ILE A 96 9.36 -6.31 3.43
C ILE A 96 7.90 -6.19 3.83
N LEU A 97 7.42 -4.96 4.02
CA LEU A 97 6.06 -4.66 4.44
C LEU A 97 5.08 -4.58 3.27
N SER A 98 5.54 -4.05 2.14
CA SER A 98 4.73 -3.91 0.93
C SER A 98 5.60 -3.77 -0.31
N GLU A 99 4.98 -3.95 -1.47
CA GLU A 99 5.63 -3.81 -2.77
C GLU A 99 4.83 -2.88 -3.67
N GLN A 100 5.53 -2.11 -4.50
CA GLN A 100 4.90 -1.23 -5.47
C GLN A 100 5.72 -1.17 -6.76
N GLN A 101 5.05 -1.33 -7.90
CA GLN A 101 5.64 -1.03 -9.19
C GLN A 101 5.53 0.47 -9.50
N LYS A 102 6.59 1.06 -10.02
CA LYS A 102 6.61 2.45 -10.49
C LYS A 102 7.36 2.54 -11.81
N LEU A 103 6.85 3.36 -12.73
CA LEU A 103 7.60 3.70 -13.94
C LEU A 103 8.82 4.56 -13.56
N VAL A 104 9.99 4.12 -14.00
CA VAL A 104 11.27 4.79 -13.76
C VAL A 104 11.87 5.19 -15.10
N MET A 105 12.21 6.48 -15.23
CA MET A 105 12.99 6.99 -16.35
C MET A 105 14.49 6.78 -16.08
N PHE A 106 15.13 6.00 -16.95
CA PHE A 106 16.58 5.81 -16.98
C PHE A 106 17.22 6.85 -17.90
N PRO A 107 18.01 7.82 -17.41
CA PRO A 107 18.52 8.91 -18.23
C PRO A 107 19.49 8.45 -19.31
N GLU A 108 20.26 7.40 -19.02
CA GLU A 108 21.30 6.89 -19.91
C GLU A 108 20.70 6.35 -21.21
N THR A 109 19.58 5.63 -21.10
CA THR A 109 18.89 5.03 -22.24
C THR A 109 17.70 5.86 -22.73
N LYS A 110 17.22 6.80 -21.90
CA LYS A 110 15.97 7.57 -22.09
C LYS A 110 14.73 6.66 -22.23
N ILE A 111 14.81 5.47 -21.64
CA ILE A 111 13.70 4.51 -21.59
C ILE A 111 13.00 4.64 -20.25
N GLU A 112 11.67 4.51 -20.27
CA GLU A 112 10.86 4.36 -19.08
C GLU A 112 10.41 2.89 -18.97
N ALA A 113 10.66 2.26 -17.83
CA ALA A 113 10.26 0.88 -17.57
C ALA A 113 9.62 0.74 -16.17
N PRO A 114 8.69 -0.21 -15.99
CA PRO A 114 8.12 -0.49 -14.68
C PRO A 114 9.14 -1.22 -13.81
N GLU A 115 9.44 -0.65 -12.65
CA GLU A 115 10.38 -1.22 -11.69
C GLU A 115 9.73 -1.45 -10.33
N LEU A 116 10.19 -2.49 -9.65
CA LEU A 116 9.66 -2.90 -8.36
C LEU A 116 10.38 -2.19 -7.22
N PHE A 117 9.61 -1.75 -6.23
CA PHE A 117 10.11 -1.16 -4.99
C PHE A 117 9.51 -1.88 -3.80
N TYR A 118 10.30 -1.95 -2.73
CA TYR A 118 9.90 -2.52 -1.46
C TYR A 118 9.82 -1.43 -0.40
N GLN A 119 8.71 -1.42 0.32
CA GLN A 119 8.67 -0.74 1.61
C GLN A 119 9.28 -1.69 2.63
N VAL A 120 10.42 -1.29 3.17
CA VAL A 120 11.19 -2.09 4.13
C VAL A 120 11.13 -1.47 5.50
N GLN A 121 11.17 -2.32 6.52
CA GLN A 121 11.39 -1.94 7.91
C GLN A 121 12.66 -2.63 8.41
N THR A 122 13.53 -1.88 9.09
CA THR A 122 14.73 -2.43 9.74
C THR A 122 14.36 -3.38 10.87
N GLU A 123 15.22 -4.36 11.16
CA GLU A 123 14.96 -5.38 12.20
C GLU A 123 14.66 -4.78 13.58
N ASP A 124 15.26 -3.63 13.91
CA ASP A 124 15.00 -2.89 15.16
C ASP A 124 13.66 -2.11 15.15
N GLY A 125 12.93 -2.12 14.03
CA GLY A 125 11.69 -1.39 13.81
C GLY A 125 11.84 0.12 13.72
N ALA A 126 13.06 0.66 13.82
CA ALA A 126 13.31 2.09 13.99
C ALA A 126 13.12 2.88 12.68
N THR A 127 13.35 2.25 11.53
CA THR A 127 13.28 2.92 10.23
C THR A 127 12.39 2.15 9.27
N THR A 128 11.47 2.87 8.64
CA THR A 128 10.63 2.36 7.54
C THR A 128 10.74 3.29 6.34
N GLY A 129 10.89 2.72 5.15
CA GLY A 129 10.87 3.51 3.91
C GLY A 129 10.98 2.64 2.67
N TRP A 130 11.03 3.29 1.51
CA TRP A 130 11.05 2.66 0.20
C TRP A 130 12.46 2.57 -0.35
N VAL A 131 12.78 1.39 -0.88
CA VAL A 131 14.02 1.09 -1.63
C VAL A 131 13.66 0.36 -2.92
N ALA A 132 14.50 0.48 -3.94
CA ALA A 132 14.33 -0.31 -5.16
C ALA A 132 14.60 -1.80 -4.87
N ALA A 133 13.83 -2.70 -5.51
CA ALA A 133 13.92 -4.14 -5.24
C ALA A 133 15.31 -4.73 -5.53
N TRP A 134 16.01 -4.20 -6.55
CA TRP A 134 17.39 -4.59 -6.88
C TRP A 134 18.43 -4.21 -5.81
N CYS A 135 18.04 -3.50 -4.76
CA CYS A 135 18.89 -3.19 -3.60
C CYS A 135 18.61 -4.13 -2.41
N VAL A 136 17.76 -5.15 -2.58
CA VAL A 136 17.38 -6.09 -1.52
C VAL A 136 17.65 -7.51 -1.98
N ALA A 137 18.58 -8.20 -1.30
CA ALA A 137 18.73 -9.64 -1.41
C ALA A 137 17.63 -10.31 -0.57
N VAL A 138 16.55 -10.74 -1.23
CA VAL A 138 15.40 -11.39 -0.58
C VAL A 138 15.80 -12.80 -0.15
N ASN A 139 15.45 -13.18 1.08
CA ASN A 139 15.58 -14.56 1.54
C ASN A 139 14.31 -15.33 1.12
N GLU A 140 14.48 -16.39 0.34
CA GLU A 140 13.40 -17.32 -0.04
C GLU A 140 13.15 -18.39 1.04
#